data_AF-A0AAP5B8A1-F1
#
_entry.id   AF-A0AAP5B8A1-F1
#
_cell.length_a   1.000
_cell.length_b   1.000
_cell.length_c   1.000
_cell.angle_alpha   90.00
_cell.angle_beta   90.00
_cell.angle_gamma   90.00
#
_symmetry.space_group_name_H-M   'P 1'
#
loop_
_entity.id
_entity.type
_entity.pdbx_description
1 polymer ?
#
loop_
_entity_poly.entity_id
_entity_poly.type
_entity_poly.pdbx_seq_one_letter_code
_entity_poly.pdbx_strand_id
1 'polypeptide(L)'
;MNDYFLPRENTVERIDELCIRLFELWCEERKLVPLAYLLHCWPLTGHDTVAVKRLADAMSDLCQFQTAKLSTRESTLIREIIGNAREIIGESLPRGATAANGAGIMWMRVRLAKAAVQVPAFAAADFLDGPL
;
A
#
# COMPACT_ATOMS: atom_id res chain seq x y z
N MET A 1 3.92 4.85 29.32
CA MET A 1 4.20 6.18 28.77
C MET A 1 4.81 5.96 27.40
N ASN A 2 3.97 5.81 26.36
CA ASN A 2 4.37 5.58 24.97
C ASN A 2 3.20 5.98 24.04
N ASP A 3 2.73 7.21 24.18
CA ASP A 3 1.55 7.70 23.44
C ASP A 3 1.93 8.57 22.22
N TYR A 4 3.22 8.59 21.86
CA TYR A 4 3.74 9.48 20.80
C TYR A 4 3.86 8.82 19.41
N PHE A 5 3.80 7.48 19.33
CA PHE A 5 3.81 6.74 18.05
C PHE A 5 2.40 6.49 17.47
N LEU A 6 1.35 6.71 18.28
CA LEU A 6 -0.02 6.28 18.03
C LEU A 6 -0.76 6.93 16.84
N PRO A 7 -0.51 8.18 16.41
CA PRO A 7 -1.33 8.79 15.37
C PRO A 7 -1.22 8.04 14.04
N ARG A 8 0.00 7.71 13.63
CA ARG A 8 0.26 7.06 12.33
C ARG A 8 -0.16 5.60 12.32
N GLU A 9 0.07 4.88 13.42
CA GLU A 9 -0.37 3.49 13.58
C GLU A 9 -1.90 3.43 13.55
N ASN A 10 -2.58 4.34 14.26
CA ASN A 10 -4.04 4.44 14.24
C ASN A 10 -4.59 4.78 12.84
N THR A 11 -3.91 5.64 12.07
CA THR A 11 -4.32 5.92 10.67
C THR A 11 -4.12 4.69 9.77
N VAL A 12 -3.05 3.91 9.94
CA VAL A 12 -2.82 2.67 9.17
C VAL A 12 -3.87 1.61 9.51
N GLU A 13 -4.17 1.41 10.80
CA GLU A 13 -5.27 0.54 11.25
C GLU A 13 -6.61 1.00 10.65
N ARG A 14 -6.87 2.30 10.62
CA ARG A 14 -8.08 2.85 10.02
C ARG A 14 -8.16 2.57 8.52
N ILE A 15 -7.06 2.67 7.80
CA ILE A 15 -6.99 2.27 6.39
C ILE A 15 -7.28 0.79 6.23
N ASP A 16 -6.73 -0.06 7.10
CA ASP A 16 -6.93 -1.51 7.07
C ASP A 16 -8.41 -1.87 7.26
N GLU A 17 -9.09 -1.28 8.25
CA GLU A 17 -10.53 -1.44 8.45
C GLU A 17 -11.36 -1.04 7.22
N LEU A 18 -10.96 0.04 6.53
CA LEU A 18 -11.64 0.50 5.32
C LEU A 18 -11.41 -0.46 4.16
N CYS A 19 -10.20 -1.00 4.02
CA CYS A 19 -9.86 -2.01 3.01
C CYS A 19 -10.65 -3.30 3.23
N ILE A 20 -10.78 -3.77 4.47
CA ILE A 20 -11.59 -4.95 4.83
C ILE A 20 -13.06 -4.72 4.43
N ARG A 21 -13.63 -3.55 4.78
CA ARG A 21 -15.02 -3.23 4.41
C ARG A 21 -15.26 -3.20 2.90
N LEU A 22 -14.30 -2.66 2.14
CA LEU A 22 -14.38 -2.69 0.67
C LEU A 22 -14.25 -4.12 0.13
N PHE A 23 -13.34 -4.92 0.70
CA PHE A 23 -13.16 -6.32 0.32
C PHE A 23 -14.45 -7.13 0.51
N GLU A 24 -15.10 -7.00 1.67
CA GLU A 24 -16.36 -7.69 1.96
C GLU A 24 -17.45 -7.28 0.96
N LEU A 25 -17.65 -5.97 0.78
CA LEU A 25 -18.65 -5.43 -0.13
C LEU A 25 -18.42 -5.89 -1.58
N TRP A 26 -17.18 -5.84 -2.06
CA TRP A 26 -16.85 -6.28 -3.41
C TRP A 26 -16.92 -7.80 -3.59
N CYS A 27 -16.66 -8.58 -2.54
CA CYS A 27 -16.87 -10.02 -2.55
C CYS A 27 -18.36 -10.35 -2.68
N GLU A 28 -19.21 -9.68 -1.90
CA GLU A 28 -20.68 -9.84 -1.96
C GLU A 28 -21.21 -9.50 -3.37
N GLU A 29 -20.74 -8.39 -3.95
CA GLU A 29 -21.16 -7.93 -5.28
C GLU A 29 -20.40 -8.59 -6.44
N ARG A 30 -19.47 -9.52 -6.17
CA ARG A 30 -18.61 -10.21 -7.15
C ARG A 30 -17.85 -9.25 -8.08
N LYS A 31 -17.40 -8.11 -7.54
CA LYS A 31 -16.64 -7.07 -8.25
C LYS A 31 -15.16 -7.45 -8.36
N LEU A 32 -14.84 -8.32 -9.30
CA LEU A 32 -13.49 -8.87 -9.47
C LEU A 32 -12.42 -7.83 -9.79
N VAL A 33 -12.73 -6.80 -10.59
CA VAL A 33 -11.73 -5.79 -10.98
C VAL A 33 -11.31 -4.93 -9.78
N PRO A 34 -12.23 -4.31 -9.00
CA PRO A 34 -11.89 -3.66 -7.74
C PRO A 34 -11.14 -4.55 -6.75
N LEU A 35 -11.56 -5.81 -6.59
CA LEU A 35 -10.86 -6.77 -5.74
C LEU A 35 -9.42 -7.00 -6.19
N ALA A 36 -9.17 -7.15 -7.49
CA ALA A 36 -7.82 -7.34 -8.01
C ALA A 36 -6.92 -6.11 -7.74
N TYR A 37 -7.46 -4.90 -7.87
CA TYR A 37 -6.74 -3.66 -7.53
C TYR A 37 -6.39 -3.61 -6.04
N LEU A 38 -7.34 -3.94 -5.17
CA LEU A 38 -7.13 -3.95 -3.72
C LEU A 38 -6.08 -4.99 -3.32
N LEU A 39 -6.25 -6.24 -3.74
CA LEU A 39 -5.38 -7.35 -3.36
C LEU A 39 -3.96 -7.23 -3.91
N HIS A 40 -3.72 -6.37 -4.91
CA HIS A 40 -2.36 -6.07 -5.37
C HIS A 40 -1.60 -5.22 -4.34
N CYS A 41 -2.27 -4.29 -3.65
CA CYS A 41 -1.63 -3.31 -2.78
C CYS A 41 -1.95 -3.50 -1.28
N TRP A 42 -2.89 -4.39 -0.97
CA TRP A 42 -3.34 -4.75 0.38
C TRP A 42 -3.30 -6.28 0.55
N PRO A 43 -2.95 -6.83 1.73
CA PRO A 43 -2.76 -6.16 3.02
C PRO A 43 -1.43 -5.42 3.17
N LEU A 44 -1.46 -4.33 3.94
CA LEU A 44 -0.28 -3.52 4.24
C LEU A 44 0.60 -4.27 5.25
N THR A 45 1.66 -4.93 4.78
CA THR A 45 2.61 -5.63 5.65
C THR A 45 3.56 -4.62 6.31
N GLY A 46 3.05 -3.88 7.29
CA GLY A 46 3.77 -2.88 8.09
C GLY A 46 3.42 -1.43 7.75
N HIS A 47 4.05 -0.50 8.47
CA HIS A 47 3.80 0.94 8.37
C HIS A 47 4.68 1.61 7.31
N ASP A 48 4.88 0.99 6.15
CA ASP A 48 5.71 1.56 5.09
C ASP A 48 4.93 2.62 4.29
N THR A 49 5.46 3.85 4.21
CA THR A 49 4.84 4.92 3.42
C THR A 49 4.76 4.55 1.94
N VAL A 50 5.66 3.71 1.43
CA VAL A 50 5.64 3.27 0.02
C VAL A 50 4.44 2.35 -0.23
N ALA A 51 4.13 1.44 0.70
CA ALA A 51 2.97 0.56 0.59
C ALA A 51 1.66 1.37 0.66
N VAL A 52 1.58 2.32 1.58
CA VAL A 52 0.43 3.23 1.74
C VAL A 52 0.24 4.11 0.50
N LYS A 53 1.33 4.61 -0.10
CA LYS A 53 1.28 5.36 -1.36
C LYS A 53 0.75 4.52 -2.51
N ARG A 54 1.23 3.29 -2.66
CA ARG A 54 0.73 2.38 -3.71
C ARG A 54 -0.75 2.09 -3.57
N LEU A 55 -1.25 1.96 -2.35
CA LEU A 55 -2.68 1.81 -2.08
C LEU A 55 -3.45 3.06 -2.50
N ALA A 56 -2.99 4.26 -2.13
CA ALA A 56 -3.62 5.52 -2.53
C ALA A 56 -3.67 5.70 -4.05
N ASP A 57 -2.58 5.35 -4.74
CA ASP A 57 -2.49 5.41 -6.20
C ASP A 57 -3.46 4.42 -6.86
N ALA A 58 -3.47 3.15 -6.42
CA ALA A 58 -4.38 2.13 -6.93
C ALA A 58 -5.86 2.49 -6.72
N MET A 59 -6.19 3.06 -5.56
CA MET A 59 -7.53 3.56 -5.24
C MET A 59 -7.92 4.77 -6.11
N SER A 60 -6.97 5.68 -6.37
CA SER A 60 -7.18 6.83 -7.26
C SER A 60 -7.43 6.39 -8.70
N ASP A 61 -6.63 5.45 -9.20
CA ASP A 61 -6.81 4.83 -10.52
C ASP A 61 -8.18 4.15 -10.63
N LEU A 62 -8.58 3.38 -9.61
CA LEU A 62 -9.87 2.71 -9.57
C LEU A 62 -11.02 3.71 -9.71
N CYS A 63 -10.97 4.82 -8.97
CA CYS A 63 -11.94 5.90 -9.12
C CYS A 63 -11.95 6.44 -10.55
N GLN A 64 -10.80 6.76 -11.14
CA GLN A 64 -10.74 7.34 -12.48
C GLN A 64 -11.29 6.41 -13.57
N PHE A 65 -10.91 5.14 -13.56
CA PHE A 65 -11.26 4.20 -14.64
C PHE A 65 -12.60 3.50 -14.44
N GLN A 66 -13.12 3.46 -13.21
CA GLN A 66 -14.37 2.76 -12.89
C GLN A 66 -15.41 3.62 -12.19
N THR A 67 -15.34 4.96 -12.28
CA THR A 67 -16.31 5.88 -11.66
C THR A 67 -17.76 5.44 -11.90
N ALA A 68 -18.12 5.07 -13.13
CA ALA A 68 -19.50 4.71 -13.48
C ALA A 68 -19.98 3.37 -12.90
N LYS A 69 -19.07 2.51 -12.42
CA LYS A 69 -19.36 1.18 -11.85
C LYS A 69 -19.27 1.15 -10.33
N LEU A 70 -18.74 2.22 -9.72
CA LEU A 70 -18.66 2.38 -8.28
C LEU A 70 -19.91 3.09 -7.78
N SER A 71 -20.56 2.49 -6.80
CA SER A 71 -21.63 3.12 -6.03
C SER A 71 -21.09 4.31 -5.24
N THR A 72 -21.99 5.16 -4.77
CA THR A 72 -21.68 6.29 -3.89
C THR A 72 -20.99 5.82 -2.59
N ARG A 73 -21.39 4.65 -2.07
CA ARG A 73 -20.82 4.07 -0.84
C ARG A 73 -19.37 3.67 -1.05
N GLU A 74 -19.08 2.92 -2.10
CA GLU A 74 -17.71 2.52 -2.46
C GLU A 74 -16.83 3.74 -2.71
N SER A 75 -17.32 4.69 -3.50
CA SER A 75 -16.58 5.92 -3.82
C SER A 75 -16.28 6.77 -2.58
N THR A 76 -17.07 6.66 -1.53
CA THR A 76 -16.82 7.35 -0.26
C THR A 76 -15.73 6.65 0.54
N LEU A 77 -15.80 5.31 0.67
CA LEU A 77 -14.78 4.52 1.34
C LEU A 77 -13.40 4.66 0.65
N ILE A 78 -13.37 4.63 -0.68
CA ILE A 78 -12.14 4.81 -1.46
C ILE A 78 -11.52 6.20 -1.19
N ARG A 79 -12.34 7.26 -1.17
CA ARG A 79 -11.86 8.62 -0.86
C ARG A 79 -11.33 8.74 0.56
N GLU A 80 -11.96 8.08 1.53
CA GLU A 80 -11.45 8.02 2.90
C GLU A 80 -10.08 7.34 2.94
N ILE A 81 -9.90 6.19 2.27
CA ILE A 81 -8.60 5.51 2.18
C ILE A 81 -7.53 6.44 1.60
N ILE A 82 -7.82 7.11 0.48
CA ILE A 82 -6.88 8.05 -0.15
C ILE A 82 -6.53 9.21 0.79
N GLY A 83 -7.52 9.75 1.50
CA GLY A 83 -7.32 10.84 2.46
C GLY A 83 -6.38 10.45 3.61
N ASN A 84 -6.69 9.33 4.28
CA ASN A 84 -5.87 8.78 5.36
C ASN A 84 -4.46 8.41 4.87
N ALA A 85 -4.36 7.83 3.68
CA ALA A 85 -3.08 7.47 3.09
C ALA A 85 -2.20 8.69 2.81
N ARG A 86 -2.78 9.78 2.28
CA ARG A 86 -2.07 11.04 2.03
C ARG A 86 -1.61 11.73 3.30
N GLU A 87 -2.40 11.64 4.37
CA GLU A 87 -2.01 12.11 5.70
C GLU A 87 -0.74 11.40 6.19
N ILE A 88 -0.67 10.06 6.03
CA ILE A 88 0.52 9.27 6.38
C ILE A 88 1.74 9.61 5.51
N ILE A 89 1.54 9.88 4.22
CA ILE A 89 2.63 10.19 3.28
C ILE A 89 3.18 11.60 3.54
N GLY A 90 2.45 12.46 4.25
CA GLY A 90 2.79 13.87 4.41
C GLY A 90 2.57 14.68 3.12
N GLU A 91 1.93 14.10 2.11
CA GLU A 91 1.46 14.81 0.93
C GLU A 91 0.17 15.55 1.32
N SER A 92 0.33 16.75 1.90
CA SER A 92 -0.76 17.71 1.87
C SER A 92 -1.07 18.01 0.41
N LEU A 93 -2.18 17.49 -0.10
CA LEU A 93 -2.69 17.79 -1.44
C LEU A 93 -2.58 19.31 -1.68
N PRO A 94 -1.96 19.81 -2.76
CA PRO A 94 -2.17 21.20 -3.14
C PRO A 94 -3.67 21.35 -3.44
N ARG A 95 -4.34 22.05 -2.53
CA ARG A 95 -5.74 22.49 -2.64
C ARG A 95 -5.86 23.35 -3.91
N GLY A 96 -6.05 22.72 -5.07
CA GLY A 96 -6.22 23.43 -6.34
C GLY A 96 -5.76 22.76 -7.63
N ALA A 97 -5.16 21.57 -7.63
CA ALA A 97 -4.76 20.93 -8.89
C ALA A 97 -5.95 20.25 -9.60
N THR A 98 -6.73 21.04 -10.35
CA THR A 98 -7.69 20.53 -11.32
C THR A 98 -6.97 19.88 -12.50
N ALA A 99 -7.35 18.64 -12.80
CA ALA A 99 -7.29 17.94 -14.09
C ALA A 99 -6.11 18.28 -15.03
N ALA A 100 -5.10 17.40 -15.05
CA ALA A 100 -4.33 17.14 -16.27
C ALA A 100 -4.61 15.70 -16.69
N ASN A 101 -5.34 15.59 -17.78
CA ASN A 101 -5.78 14.34 -18.39
C ASN A 101 -4.55 13.68 -19.03
N GLY A 102 -4.34 12.39 -18.77
CA GLY A 102 -3.38 11.58 -19.53
C GLY A 102 -2.13 11.15 -18.76
N ALA A 103 -2.29 10.22 -17.83
CA ALA A 103 -1.23 9.29 -17.47
C ALA A 103 -1.80 7.87 -17.48
N GLY A 104 -2.31 7.47 -18.64
CA GLY A 104 -2.47 6.06 -18.94
C GLY A 104 -1.07 5.44 -19.06
N ILE A 105 -0.87 4.34 -18.34
CA ILE A 105 0.20 3.34 -18.45
C ILE A 105 1.52 3.67 -17.73
N MET A 106 1.70 3.13 -16.51
CA MET A 106 2.97 2.51 -16.10
C MET A 106 2.79 1.51 -14.94
N TRP A 107 1.97 0.47 -15.11
CA TRP A 107 2.12 -0.75 -14.32
C TRP A 107 2.96 -1.75 -15.11
N MET A 108 4.27 -1.51 -15.14
CA MET A 108 5.26 -2.55 -15.41
C MET A 108 6.62 -2.18 -14.78
N ARG A 109 7.14 -3.13 -13.97
CA ARG A 109 8.44 -3.16 -13.26
C ARG A 109 8.40 -2.34 -11.96
N VAL A 110 8.46 -2.96 -10.78
CA VAL A 110 9.62 -3.69 -10.27
C VAL A 110 9.21 -4.89 -9.42
N ARG A 111 9.49 -6.11 -9.91
CA ARG A 111 9.94 -7.21 -9.06
C ARG A 111 11.46 -7.18 -9.05
N LEU A 112 12.05 -6.70 -7.96
CA LEU A 112 13.46 -6.84 -7.56
C LEU A 112 13.55 -6.16 -6.18
N ALA A 113 14.02 -6.72 -5.07
CA ALA A 113 14.53 -8.05 -4.77
C ALA A 113 14.11 -8.37 -3.33
N LYS A 114 13.71 -9.62 -3.12
CA LYS A 114 13.71 -10.24 -1.81
C LYS A 114 15.13 -10.75 -1.57
N ALA A 115 15.58 -10.69 -0.31
CA ALA A 115 16.81 -11.25 0.25
C ALA A 115 18.06 -10.35 0.28
N ALA A 116 18.25 -9.70 1.43
CA ALA A 116 19.55 -9.70 2.11
C ALA A 116 19.27 -9.87 3.61
N VAL A 117 19.12 -11.12 4.05
CA VAL A 117 19.31 -11.46 5.46
C VAL A 117 20.79 -11.26 5.73
N GLN A 118 21.11 -10.25 6.53
CA GLN A 118 22.45 -10.02 7.04
C GLN A 118 22.74 -11.15 8.04
N VAL A 119 23.48 -12.18 7.63
CA VAL A 119 24.12 -13.13 8.53
C VAL A 119 25.56 -12.66 8.75
N PRO A 120 26.01 -12.38 9.98
CA PRO A 120 27.42 -12.09 10.21
C PRO A 120 28.23 -13.37 10.05
N ALA A 121 29.25 -13.32 9.20
CA ALA A 121 30.22 -14.40 9.05
C ALA A 121 31.07 -14.48 10.33
N PHE A 122 30.91 -15.57 11.07
CA PHE A 122 31.82 -15.98 12.13
C PHE A 122 33.15 -16.35 11.48
N ALA A 123 34.20 -15.60 11.80
CA ALA A 123 35.56 -15.89 11.34
C ALA A 123 36.03 -17.19 12.03
N ALA A 124 36.14 -18.27 11.26
CA ALA A 124 36.94 -19.42 11.62
C ALA A 124 38.18 -19.40 10.73
N ALA A 125 39.25 -18.79 11.25
CA ALA A 125 40.58 -18.86 10.66
C ALA A 125 41.39 -19.95 11.37
N ASP A 126 41.99 -20.79 10.55
CA ASP A 126 43.22 -21.54 10.79
C ASP A 126 43.22 -22.65 11.86
N PHE A 127 42.79 -23.83 11.46
CA PHE A 127 43.39 -25.07 11.96
C PHE A 127 43.46 -26.08 10.82
N LEU A 128 44.68 -26.33 10.32
CA LEU A 128 45.25 -27.63 9.95
C LEU A 128 46.44 -27.41 9.00
N ASP A 129 47.63 -27.27 9.57
CA ASP A 129 48.85 -27.76 8.92
C ASP A 129 49.64 -28.57 9.95
N GLY A 130 49.90 -29.82 9.62
CA GLY A 130 50.48 -30.85 10.50
C GLY A 130 50.60 -32.18 9.76
N PRO A 131 51.59 -33.02 10.08
CA PRO A 131 52.72 -33.30 9.19
C PRO A 131 52.70 -34.72 8.62
N LEU A 132 53.41 -34.91 7.49
CA LEU A 132 54.02 -36.19 7.09
C LEU A 132 55.35 -35.93 6.35
#